data_AF-A0AB73HW21-F1
#
_entry.id   AF-A0AB73HW21-F1
#
_cell.length_a   1.000
_cell.length_b   1.000
_cell.length_c   1.000
_cell.angle_alpha   90.00
_cell.angle_beta   90.00
_cell.angle_gamma   90.00
#
_symmetry.space_group_name_H-M   'P 1'
#
loop_
_entity.id
_entity.type
_entity.pdbx_description
1 polymer ?
#
loop_
_entity_poly.entity_id
_entity_poly.type
_entity_poly.pdbx_seq_one_letter_code
_entity_poly.pdbx_strand_id
1 'polypeptide(L)'
;MAESKSAIEQTLIHIAADLTQDWGIELDAPLSAETRLVADMEFASVDIIQLIVAIEEHYNRPKMGFQDLLMNDGSYVDDLSIGQLIDFVHEKLSGVPA
;
A
#
# COMPACT_ATOMS: atom_id res chain seq x y z
N MET A 1 -18.27 -2.24 11.21
CA MET A 1 -18.60 -2.13 9.78
C MET A 1 -17.29 -2.21 9.04
N ALA A 2 -17.17 -3.05 8.01
CA ALA A 2 -15.94 -3.10 7.21
C ALA A 2 -15.79 -1.78 6.45
N GLU A 3 -14.56 -1.24 6.39
CA GLU A 3 -14.28 -0.07 5.57
C GLU A 3 -14.50 -0.40 4.09
N SER A 4 -15.08 0.54 3.35
CA SER A 4 -15.28 0.37 1.91
C SER A 4 -13.95 0.54 1.16
N LYS A 5 -13.74 -0.19 0.07
CA LYS A 5 -12.53 -0.08 -0.76
C LYS A 5 -12.22 1.36 -1.17
N SER A 6 -13.23 2.17 -1.49
CA SER A 6 -13.03 3.59 -1.83
C SER A 6 -12.51 4.43 -0.66
N ALA A 7 -12.88 4.10 0.59
CA ALA A 7 -12.33 4.80 1.76
C ALA A 7 -10.86 4.41 1.97
N ILE A 8 -10.56 3.11 1.83
CA ILE A 8 -9.19 2.58 1.90
C ILE A 8 -8.32 3.19 0.80
N GLU A 9 -8.82 3.29 -0.42
CA GLU A 9 -8.13 3.96 -1.53
C GLU A 9 -7.74 5.39 -1.19
N GLN A 10 -8.69 6.19 -0.69
CA GLN A 10 -8.41 7.57 -0.27
C GLN A 10 -7.36 7.64 0.84
N THR A 11 -7.43 6.74 1.81
CA THR A 11 -6.44 6.64 2.89
C THR A 11 -5.06 6.29 2.36
N LEU A 12 -4.95 5.25 1.53
CA LEU A 12 -3.67 4.81 0.97
C LEU A 12 -3.06 5.87 0.06
N ILE A 13 -3.86 6.55 -0.76
CA ILE A 13 -3.42 7.68 -1.58
C ILE A 13 -2.89 8.81 -0.69
N HIS A 14 -3.59 9.13 0.40
CA HIS A 14 -3.14 10.18 1.33
C HIS A 14 -1.80 9.81 1.96
N ILE A 15 -1.67 8.60 2.50
CA ILE A 15 -0.43 8.13 3.14
C ILE A 15 0.73 8.14 2.13
N ALA A 16 0.50 7.61 0.93
CA ALA A 16 1.50 7.59 -0.13
C ALA A 16 1.92 9.01 -0.54
N ALA A 17 0.96 9.94 -0.69
CA ALA A 17 1.24 11.33 -1.01
C ALA A 17 2.06 12.03 0.09
N ASP A 18 1.70 11.82 1.36
CA ASP A 18 2.40 12.37 2.53
C ASP A 18 3.86 11.89 2.57
N LEU A 19 4.08 10.58 2.40
CA LEU A 19 5.42 9.99 2.33
C LEU A 19 6.24 10.50 1.14
N THR A 20 5.64 10.58 -0.06
CA THR A 20 6.33 11.11 -1.24
C THR A 20 6.75 12.56 -1.05
N GLN A 21 5.91 13.36 -0.40
CA GLN A 21 6.24 14.75 -0.08
C GLN A 21 7.39 14.83 0.92
N ASP A 22 7.38 14.01 1.96
CA ASP A 22 8.45 13.94 2.96
C ASP A 22 9.79 13.46 2.37
N TRP A 23 9.74 12.59 1.38
CA TRP A 23 10.92 12.08 0.66
C TRP A 23 11.37 12.98 -0.49
N GLY A 24 10.57 13.99 -0.85
CA GLY A 24 10.85 14.89 -1.97
C GLY A 24 10.72 14.20 -3.34
N ILE A 25 9.86 13.19 -3.44
CA ILE A 25 9.50 12.51 -4.69
C ILE A 25 8.42 13.32 -5.39
N GLU A 26 8.66 13.72 -6.64
CA GLU A 26 7.67 14.39 -7.48
C GLU A 26 6.86 13.36 -8.26
N LEU A 27 5.54 13.39 -8.10
CA LEU A 27 4.63 12.49 -8.82
C LEU A 27 4.24 13.11 -10.17
N ASP A 28 4.50 12.40 -11.26
CA ASP A 28 4.12 12.84 -12.62
C ASP A 28 2.60 12.87 -12.84
N ALA A 29 1.85 12.08 -12.08
CA ALA A 29 0.41 11.95 -12.19
C ALA A 29 -0.26 11.78 -10.81
N PRO A 30 -1.56 12.12 -10.68
CA PRO A 30 -2.33 11.79 -9.49
C PRO A 30 -2.31 10.29 -9.20
N LEU A 31 -2.12 9.93 -7.93
CA LEU A 31 -2.19 8.53 -7.50
C LEU A 31 -3.60 7.96 -7.71
N SER A 32 -3.65 6.70 -8.14
CA SER A 32 -4.86 5.93 -8.36
C SER A 32 -4.62 4.46 -8.03
N ALA A 33 -5.68 3.65 -8.00
CA ALA A 33 -5.55 2.20 -7.82
C ALA A 33 -4.65 1.53 -8.88
N GLU A 34 -4.48 2.11 -10.07
CA GLU A 34 -3.64 1.58 -11.14
C GLU A 34 -2.16 1.94 -10.97
N THR A 35 -1.85 2.93 -10.12
CA THR A 35 -0.49 3.40 -9.87
C THR A 35 0.35 2.30 -9.22
N ARG A 36 1.54 2.09 -9.76
CA ARG A 36 2.53 1.12 -9.32
C ARG A 36 3.63 1.77 -8.48
N LEU A 37 3.95 1.14 -7.35
CA LEU A 37 4.91 1.67 -6.40
C LEU A 37 6.31 1.81 -7.02
N VAL A 38 6.76 0.81 -7.78
CA VAL A 38 8.10 0.85 -8.36
C VAL A 38 8.09 1.52 -9.73
N ALA A 39 7.18 1.11 -10.62
CA ALA A 39 7.21 1.61 -12.00
C ALA A 39 6.74 3.08 -12.13
N ASP A 40 5.78 3.53 -11.32
CA ASP A 40 5.22 4.89 -11.43
C ASP A 40 5.71 5.83 -10.32
N MET A 41 5.97 5.33 -9.11
CA MET A 41 6.43 6.16 -7.98
C MET A 41 7.93 6.03 -7.69
N GLU A 42 8.65 5.17 -8.42
CA GLU A 42 10.08 4.91 -8.26
C GLU A 42 10.48 4.48 -6.83
N PHE A 43 9.56 3.87 -6.08
CA PHE A 43 9.83 3.43 -4.71
C PHE A 43 10.91 2.35 -4.68
N ALA A 44 11.91 2.56 -3.84
CA ALA A 44 12.84 1.51 -3.45
C ALA A 44 12.18 0.55 -2.44
N SER A 45 12.80 -0.61 -2.21
CA SER A 45 12.28 -1.58 -1.25
C SER A 45 12.10 -0.98 0.16
N VAL A 46 12.96 -0.03 0.57
CA VAL A 46 12.82 0.67 1.86
C VAL A 46 11.56 1.54 1.91
N ASP A 47 11.23 2.21 0.81
CA ASP A 47 10.06 3.10 0.70
C ASP A 47 8.77 2.28 0.78
N ILE A 48 8.74 1.12 0.12
CA ILE A 48 7.61 0.18 0.19
C ILE A 48 7.40 -0.30 1.64
N ILE A 49 8.47 -0.62 2.37
CA ILE A 49 8.36 -1.04 3.77
C ILE A 49 7.85 0.10 4.65
N GLN A 50 8.31 1.34 4.43
CA GLN A 50 7.84 2.50 5.19
C GLN A 50 6.37 2.82 4.89
N LEU A 51 5.93 2.69 3.64
CA LEU A 51 4.52 2.78 3.27
C LEU A 51 3.67 1.74 4.01
N ILE A 52 4.12 0.49 4.02
CA ILE A 52 3.44 -0.60 4.74
C ILE A 52 3.32 -0.28 6.24
N VAL A 53 4.41 0.18 6.87
CA VAL A 53 4.40 0.55 8.28
C VAL A 53 3.40 1.67 8.55
N ALA A 54 3.40 2.72 7.72
CA ALA A 54 2.45 3.84 7.86
C ALA A 54 0.98 3.39 7.72
N ILE A 55 0.70 2.44 6.82
CA ILE A 55 -0.64 1.84 6.69
C ILE A 55 -1.01 1.03 7.96
N GLU A 56 -0.09 0.22 8.47
CA GLU A 56 -0.33 -0.56 9.70
C GLU A 56 -0.58 0.35 10.92
N GLU A 57 0.17 1.44 11.04
CA GLU A 57 -0.02 2.45 12.08
C GLU A 57 -1.35 3.17 11.94
N HIS A 58 -1.75 3.57 10.72
CA HIS A 58 -3.04 4.21 10.45
C HIS A 58 -4.22 3.35 10.93
N TYR A 59 -4.19 2.05 10.62
CA TYR A 59 -5.25 1.10 10.99
C TYR A 59 -5.08 0.49 12.39
N ASN A 60 -4.03 0.89 13.12
CA ASN A 60 -3.66 0.33 14.42
C ASN A 60 -3.63 -1.21 14.42
N ARG A 61 -3.10 -1.77 13.33
CA ARG A 61 -3.04 -3.21 13.05
C ARG A 61 -1.59 -3.58 12.71
N PRO A 62 -0.70 -3.63 13.72
CA PRO A 62 0.67 -4.05 13.50
C PRO A 62 0.69 -5.50 13.01
N LYS A 63 1.51 -5.80 12.01
CA LYS A 63 1.62 -7.13 11.37
C LYS A 63 0.35 -7.56 10.65
N MET A 64 -0.16 -6.69 9.78
CA MET A 64 -1.31 -6.99 8.92
C MET A 64 -0.99 -8.11 7.90
N GLY A 65 0.29 -8.47 7.75
CA GLY A 65 0.75 -9.63 6.98
C GLY A 65 1.17 -9.28 5.56
N PHE A 66 1.59 -8.03 5.30
CA PHE A 66 2.01 -7.59 3.96
C PHE A 66 3.17 -8.41 3.36
N GLN A 67 3.85 -9.24 4.15
CA GLN A 67 4.79 -10.23 3.63
C GLN A 67 4.14 -11.16 2.60
N ASP A 68 2.87 -11.55 2.78
CA ASP A 68 2.13 -12.35 1.80
C ASP A 68 1.88 -11.58 0.48
N LEU A 69 1.86 -10.25 0.53
CA LEU A 69 1.72 -9.41 -0.66
C LEU A 69 3.07 -9.19 -1.35
N LEU A 70 4.15 -9.06 -0.57
CA LEU A 70 5.52 -8.87 -1.07
C LEU A 70 6.15 -10.16 -1.59
N MET A 71 5.63 -11.34 -1.21
CA MET A 71 6.10 -12.64 -1.67
C MET A 71 5.02 -13.35 -2.47
N ASN A 72 5.30 -13.64 -3.74
CA ASN A 72 4.46 -14.47 -4.59
C ASN A 72 5.22 -15.74 -5.00
N ASP A 73 4.67 -16.91 -4.66
CA ASP A 73 5.26 -18.23 -4.97
C ASP A 73 6.73 -18.38 -4.55
N GLY A 74 7.10 -17.80 -3.40
CA GLY A 74 8.47 -17.84 -2.87
C GLY A 74 9.45 -16.86 -3.53
N SER A 75 8.98 -16.01 -4.45
CA SER A 75 9.75 -14.92 -5.06
C SER A 75 9.24 -13.56 -4.58
N TYR A 76 10.13 -12.57 -4.47
CA TYR A 76 9.70 -11.20 -4.19
C TYR A 76 8.93 -10.65 -5.39
N VAL A 77 7.83 -9.96 -5.10
CA VAL A 77 7.07 -9.23 -6.11
C VAL A 77 7.89 -8.02 -6.54
N ASP A 78 8.20 -7.94 -7.84
CA ASP A 78 8.99 -6.85 -8.41
C ASP A 78 8.29 -5.49 -8.32
N ASP A 79 6.95 -5.47 -8.41
CA ASP A 79 6.16 -4.24 -8.39
C ASP A 79 4.74 -4.49 -7.89
N LEU A 80 4.22 -3.56 -7.09
CA LEU A 80 2.89 -3.61 -6.50
C LEU A 80 2.08 -2.39 -6.93
N SER A 81 0.80 -2.60 -7.19
CA SER A 81 -0.13 -1.50 -7.40
C SER A 81 -0.83 -1.07 -6.11
N ILE A 82 -1.26 0.20 -6.04
CA ILE A 82 -2.11 0.70 -4.95
C ILE A 82 -3.41 -0.13 -4.87
N GLY A 83 -3.96 -0.56 -6.00
CA GLY A 83 -5.12 -1.46 -6.06
C GLY A 83 -4.91 -2.76 -5.29
N GLN A 84 -3.75 -3.40 -5.44
CA GLN A 84 -3.41 -4.61 -4.69
C GLN A 84 -3.30 -4.34 -3.18
N LEU A 85 -2.76 -3.19 -2.78
CA LEU A 85 -2.74 -2.78 -1.38
C LEU A 85 -4.16 -2.56 -0.84
N ILE A 86 -5.04 -1.91 -1.61
CA ILE A 86 -6.44 -1.68 -1.23
C ILE A 86 -7.18 -2.99 -1.01
N ASP A 87 -7.05 -3.93 -1.96
CA ASP A 87 -7.66 -5.25 -1.85
C ASP A 87 -7.16 -5.98 -0.60
N PHE A 88 -5.85 -6.00 -0.40
CA PHE A 88 -5.24 -6.64 0.76
C PHE A 88 -5.73 -6.04 2.10
N VAL A 89 -5.69 -4.72 2.24
CA VAL A 89 -6.15 -4.03 3.46
C VAL A 89 -7.64 -4.29 3.68
N HIS A 90 -8.45 -4.23 2.62
CA HIS A 90 -9.88 -4.50 2.70
C HIS A 90 -10.17 -5.91 3.22
N GLU A 91 -9.46 -6.92 2.73
CA GLU A 91 -9.59 -8.31 3.21
C GLU A 91 -9.22 -8.44 4.70
N LYS A 92 -8.09 -7.84 5.11
CA LYS A 92 -7.59 -7.89 6.49
C LYS A 92 -8.50 -7.14 7.47
N LEU A 93 -9.10 -6.02 7.05
CA LEU A 93 -10.07 -5.28 7.84
C LEU A 93 -11.43 -5.98 7.92
N SER A 94 -11.84 -6.66 6.85
CA SER A 94 -13.09 -7.43 6.80
C SER A 94 -13.05 -8.71 7.64
N GLY A 95 -11.87 -9.11 8.12
CA GLY A 95 -11.71 -10.28 8.98
C GLY A 95 -11.88 -11.61 8.25
N VAL A 96 -11.76 -11.59 6.92
CA VAL A 96 -11.61 -12.83 6.15
C VAL A 96 -10.15 -13.27 6.32
N PRO A 97 -9.87 -14.39 7.02
CA PRO A 97 -8.53 -14.94 7.00
C PRO A 97 -8.21 -15.29 5.55
N ALA A 98 -7.10 -14.72 5.05
CA ALA A 98 -6.45 -15.17 3.82
C ALA A 98 -6.12 -16.67 3.92
#